data_AF-A0A2E0PPQ0-F1
#
_entry.id   AF-A0A2E0PPQ0-F1
#
_cell.length_a   1.000
_cell.length_b   1.000
_cell.length_c   1.000
_cell.angle_alpha   90.00
_cell.angle_beta   90.00
_cell.angle_gamma   90.00
#
_symmetry.space_group_name_H-M   'P 1'
#
loop_
_entity.id
_entity.type
_entity.pdbx_description
1 polymer ?
#
loop_
_entity_poly.entity_id
_entity_poly.type
_entity_poly.pdbx_seq_one_letter_code
_entity_poly.pdbx_strand_id
1 'polypeptide(L)'
;MTAADYRLALRNLLERMPQLTLGTIDGFFHRVLGMFSLEYGLSGEFEIMDEFAAQRARLRALDQLFAAAEASEPDRQALLKSFELMSAGQQDRRIYDLLEQYLRDCHSMYHSAPEKRFWGQPETIWPQGNPWSVQPGNSALLVQAFRDALEAETGFDAVDARARKSWQKAADHLQKWEPGKDLLGSATLLKQAFSGLSQLESGDWTFQFYRKDFQPGAAFQQSLGALLRYCLAAEFNRLLERTRGVFAMLREYDGRYDGLIRRQGLLTFADLPVLLAPEEGRPVLGGTGPDRLALE
;
A
#
# COMPACT_ATOMS: atom_id res chain seq x y z
N MET A 1 16.09 33.37 48.22
CA MET A 1 16.42 34.16 47.01
C MET A 1 16.00 35.60 47.25
N THR A 2 16.89 36.54 46.96
CA THR A 2 16.67 37.98 47.10
C THR A 2 16.23 38.60 45.77
N ALA A 3 15.72 39.83 45.80
CA ALA A 3 15.35 40.56 44.58
C ALA A 3 16.52 40.77 43.60
N ALA A 4 17.76 40.77 44.10
CA ALA A 4 18.96 40.84 43.26
C ALA A 4 19.21 39.53 42.50
N ASP A 5 19.00 38.38 43.14
CA ASP A 5 19.16 37.06 42.54
C ASP A 5 18.19 36.87 41.35
N TYR A 6 16.94 37.32 41.48
CA TYR A 6 15.97 37.28 40.39
C TYR A 6 16.37 38.16 39.19
N ARG A 7 16.93 39.35 39.43
CA ARG A 7 17.41 40.22 38.33
C ARG A 7 18.61 39.61 37.61
N LEU A 8 19.51 38.97 38.33
CA LEU A 8 20.67 38.29 37.75
C LEU A 8 20.24 37.09 36.91
N ALA A 9 19.32 36.26 37.44
CA ALA A 9 18.76 35.14 36.71
C ALA A 9 18.02 35.57 35.43
N LEU A 10 17.22 36.65 35.50
CA LEU A 10 16.53 37.20 34.34
C LEU A 10 17.49 37.78 33.30
N ARG A 11 18.56 38.48 33.74
CA ARG A 11 19.61 38.97 32.84
C ARG A 11 20.31 37.81 32.14
N ASN A 12 20.71 36.77 32.87
CA ASN A 12 21.34 35.58 32.30
C ASN A 12 20.41 34.86 31.30
N LEU A 13 19.11 34.80 31.59
CA LEU A 13 18.11 34.26 30.65
C LEU A 13 18.08 35.10 29.37
N LEU A 14 17.93 36.42 29.47
CA LEU A 14 17.85 37.33 28.33
C LEU A 14 19.14 37.34 27.48
N GLU A 15 20.30 37.26 28.13
CA GLU A 15 21.60 37.17 27.44
C GLU A 15 21.79 35.82 26.72
N ARG A 16 21.20 34.74 27.25
CA ARG A 16 21.24 33.40 26.64
C ARG A 16 20.07 33.09 25.71
N MET A 17 19.01 33.89 25.70
CA MET A 17 17.83 33.68 24.84
C MET A 17 18.19 33.52 23.35
N PRO A 18 19.14 34.28 22.77
CA PRO A 18 19.57 34.07 21.38
C PRO A 18 20.31 32.75 21.13
N GLN A 19 20.83 32.12 22.18
CA GLN A 19 21.53 30.82 22.13
C GLN A 19 20.58 29.65 22.39
N LEU A 20 19.38 29.92 22.90
CA LEU A 20 18.34 28.90 22.99
C LEU A 20 17.96 28.52 21.57
N THR A 21 18.03 27.23 21.27
CA THR A 21 17.58 26.62 20.01
C THR A 21 16.06 26.60 19.94
N LEU A 22 15.43 27.77 19.99
CA LEU A 22 14.01 27.97 19.71
C LEU A 22 13.82 28.01 18.20
N GLY A 23 13.44 26.88 17.63
CA GLY A 23 13.19 26.74 16.21
C GLY A 23 12.28 25.56 15.92
N THR A 24 12.04 25.31 14.64
CA THR A 24 11.31 24.11 14.22
C THR A 24 12.18 22.87 14.38
N ILE A 25 11.52 21.70 14.45
CA ILE A 25 12.19 20.40 14.43
C ILE A 25 13.06 20.28 13.16
N ASP A 26 12.60 20.78 12.02
CA ASP A 26 13.37 20.77 10.76
C ASP A 26 14.66 21.60 10.87
N GLY A 27 14.60 22.76 11.53
CA GLY A 27 15.78 23.59 11.78
C GLY A 27 16.76 22.92 12.75
N PHE A 28 16.26 22.12 13.71
CA PHE A 28 17.10 21.26 14.54
C PHE A 28 17.78 20.16 13.72
N PHE A 29 17.02 19.41 12.90
CA PHE A 29 17.55 18.36 12.03
C PHE A 29 18.60 18.88 11.04
N HIS A 30 18.34 20.02 10.41
CA HIS A 30 19.29 20.66 9.51
C HIS A 30 20.62 20.99 10.20
N ARG A 31 20.58 21.53 11.43
CA ARG A 31 21.80 21.81 12.21
C ARG A 31 22.56 20.56 12.60
N VAL A 32 21.86 19.53 13.09
CA VAL A 32 22.49 18.26 13.47
C VAL A 32 23.17 17.62 12.27
N LEU A 33 22.49 17.55 11.14
CA LEU A 33 23.04 16.99 9.91
C LEU A 33 24.23 17.81 9.39
N GLY A 34 24.19 19.14 9.55
CA GLY A 34 25.30 20.03 9.15
C GLY A 34 26.56 19.86 9.99
N MET A 35 26.43 19.59 11.29
CA MET A 35 27.57 19.37 12.18
C MET A 35 28.29 18.04 11.91
N PHE A 36 27.55 17.03 11.44
CA PHE A 36 28.02 15.66 11.30
C PHE A 36 27.77 15.09 9.90
N SER A 37 27.83 15.92 8.86
CA SER A 37 27.36 15.55 7.51
C SER A 37 28.06 14.30 6.94
N LEU A 38 29.37 14.19 7.17
CA LEU A 38 30.17 13.03 6.76
C LEU A 38 29.78 11.75 7.52
N GLU A 39 29.39 11.86 8.80
CA GLU A 39 28.97 10.69 9.61
C GLU A 39 27.63 10.12 9.11
N TYR A 40 26.76 10.98 8.59
CA TYR A 40 25.50 10.59 7.94
C TYR A 40 25.67 10.24 6.44
N GLY A 41 26.91 10.12 5.96
CA GLY A 41 27.21 9.64 4.60
C GLY A 41 27.02 10.66 3.47
N LEU A 42 26.93 11.95 3.81
CA LEU A 42 26.97 13.03 2.83
C LEU A 42 28.42 13.29 2.40
N SER A 43 28.62 13.73 1.15
CA SER A 43 29.95 14.03 0.60
C SER A 43 30.54 15.37 1.07
N GLY A 44 29.80 16.19 1.82
CA GLY A 44 30.24 17.51 2.29
C GLY A 44 29.10 18.38 2.79
N GLU A 45 29.10 19.66 2.39
CA GLU A 45 27.97 20.56 2.58
C GLU A 45 26.76 20.08 1.78
N PHE A 46 25.56 20.40 2.26
CA PHE A 46 24.31 20.02 1.60
C PHE A 46 23.39 21.23 1.44
N GLU A 47 22.55 21.18 0.43
CA GLU A 47 21.52 22.17 0.15
C GLU A 47 20.13 21.55 0.27
N ILE A 48 19.17 22.38 0.72
CA ILE A 48 17.75 22.02 0.65
C ILE A 48 17.23 22.48 -0.71
N MET A 49 16.86 21.51 -1.54
CA MET A 49 16.27 21.72 -2.86
C MET A 49 14.91 22.40 -2.75
N ASP A 50 14.65 23.31 -3.69
CA ASP A 50 13.30 23.79 -3.96
C ASP A 50 12.44 22.71 -4.64
N GLU A 51 11.14 22.97 -4.79
CA GLU A 51 10.20 22.01 -5.37
C GLU A 51 10.55 21.61 -6.80
N PHE A 52 11.07 22.55 -7.60
CA PHE A 52 11.44 22.29 -8.99
C PHE A 52 12.70 21.42 -9.09
N ALA A 53 13.72 21.72 -8.29
CA ALA A 53 14.94 20.91 -8.17
C ALA A 53 14.61 19.51 -7.64
N ALA A 54 13.74 19.39 -6.64
CA ALA A 54 13.28 18.11 -6.11
C ALA A 54 12.55 17.27 -7.17
N GLN A 55 11.67 17.88 -7.97
CA GLN A 55 10.99 17.17 -9.05
C GLN A 55 11.97 16.71 -10.14
N ARG A 56 12.95 17.54 -10.54
CA ARG A 56 13.99 17.12 -11.49
C ARG A 56 14.86 15.99 -10.93
N ALA A 57 15.21 16.04 -9.66
CA ALA A 57 15.97 15.00 -8.98
C ALA A 57 15.21 13.65 -8.99
N ARG A 58 13.89 13.70 -8.76
CA ARG A 58 13.01 12.53 -8.85
C ARG A 58 13.00 11.92 -10.24
N LEU A 59 12.78 12.73 -11.28
CA LEU A 59 12.79 12.26 -12.67
C LEU A 59 14.15 11.66 -13.05
N ARG A 60 15.25 12.29 -12.63
CA ARG A 60 16.61 11.78 -12.86
C ARG A 60 16.84 10.40 -12.23
N ALA A 61 16.38 10.18 -11.00
CA ALA A 61 16.50 8.89 -10.34
C ALA A 61 15.66 7.81 -11.04
N LEU A 62 14.48 8.19 -11.54
CA LEU A 62 13.61 7.31 -12.32
C LEU A 62 14.23 6.94 -13.68
N ASP A 63 14.82 7.91 -14.39
CA ASP A 63 15.53 7.67 -15.65
C ASP A 63 16.71 6.71 -15.45
N GLN A 64 17.45 6.84 -14.35
CA GLN A 64 18.52 5.89 -14.01
C GLN A 64 17.98 4.48 -13.75
N LEU A 65 16.81 4.37 -13.13
CA LEU A 65 16.16 3.07 -12.89
C LEU A 65 15.82 2.38 -14.21
N PHE A 66 15.29 3.11 -15.19
CA PHE A 66 15.04 2.59 -16.53
C PHE A 66 16.33 2.25 -17.29
N ALA A 67 17.32 3.14 -17.27
CA ALA A 67 18.60 2.90 -17.94
C ALA A 67 19.31 1.64 -17.39
N ALA A 68 19.24 1.40 -16.08
CA ALA A 68 19.77 0.19 -15.47
C ALA A 68 19.02 -1.08 -15.95
N ALA A 69 17.69 -1.00 -16.06
CA ALA A 69 16.87 -2.09 -16.59
C ALA A 69 17.14 -2.37 -18.08
N GLU A 70 17.56 -1.39 -18.86
CA GLU A 70 17.99 -1.61 -20.25
C GLU A 70 19.38 -2.27 -20.34
N ALA A 71 20.28 -1.95 -19.41
CA ALA A 71 21.66 -2.43 -19.42
C ALA A 71 21.85 -3.85 -18.87
N SER A 72 20.88 -4.39 -18.11
CA SER A 72 21.03 -5.60 -17.31
C SER A 72 19.77 -6.47 -17.34
N GLU A 73 19.91 -7.72 -17.78
CA GLU A 73 18.78 -8.66 -17.86
C GLU A 73 18.11 -8.94 -16.50
N PRO A 74 18.86 -9.16 -15.40
CA PRO A 74 18.26 -9.31 -14.06
C PRO A 74 17.46 -8.08 -13.62
N ASP A 75 17.99 -6.87 -13.84
CA ASP A 75 17.33 -5.62 -13.44
C ASP A 75 16.08 -5.37 -14.28
N ARG A 76 16.13 -5.71 -15.57
CA ARG A 76 14.97 -5.73 -16.45
C ARG A 76 13.87 -6.63 -15.93
N GLN A 77 14.21 -7.87 -15.59
CA GLN A 77 13.25 -8.84 -15.08
C GLN A 77 12.67 -8.41 -13.72
N ALA A 78 13.47 -7.81 -12.85
CA ALA A 78 13.00 -7.28 -11.57
C ALA A 78 12.02 -6.12 -11.76
N LEU A 79 12.31 -5.19 -12.67
CA LEU A 79 11.43 -4.07 -13.00
C LEU A 79 10.13 -4.55 -13.65
N LEU A 80 10.23 -5.44 -14.65
CA LEU A 80 9.07 -6.03 -15.32
C LEU A 80 8.20 -6.81 -14.34
N LYS A 81 8.77 -7.63 -13.47
CA LYS A 81 8.03 -8.35 -12.44
C LYS A 81 7.31 -7.41 -11.48
N SER A 82 7.98 -6.33 -11.05
CA SER A 82 7.35 -5.31 -10.21
C SER A 82 6.20 -4.63 -10.94
N PHE A 83 6.39 -4.32 -12.23
CA PHE A 83 5.35 -3.75 -13.08
C PHE A 83 4.17 -4.70 -13.31
N GLU A 84 4.39 -5.98 -13.59
CA GLU A 84 3.34 -7.00 -13.71
C GLU A 84 2.51 -7.08 -12.43
N LEU A 85 3.16 -7.13 -11.26
CA LEU A 85 2.48 -7.12 -9.97
C LEU A 85 1.68 -5.82 -9.75
N MET A 86 2.21 -4.66 -10.15
CA MET A 86 1.56 -3.36 -10.02
C MET A 86 0.37 -3.17 -10.97
N SER A 87 0.51 -3.69 -12.20
CA SER A 87 -0.43 -3.51 -13.31
C SER A 87 -1.47 -4.61 -13.41
N ALA A 88 -1.38 -5.68 -12.61
CA ALA A 88 -2.34 -6.78 -12.57
C ALA A 88 -3.80 -6.26 -12.53
N GLY A 89 -4.49 -6.32 -13.68
CA GLY A 89 -5.88 -5.88 -13.85
C GLY A 89 -6.10 -4.49 -14.49
N GLN A 90 -5.05 -3.74 -14.86
CA GLN A 90 -5.16 -2.46 -15.60
C GLN A 90 -4.45 -2.55 -16.95
N GLN A 91 -5.21 -2.43 -18.04
CA GLN A 91 -4.64 -2.20 -19.38
C GLN A 91 -4.57 -0.69 -19.67
N ASP A 92 -3.60 -0.28 -20.49
CA ASP A 92 -3.39 1.07 -21.06
C ASP A 92 -2.69 2.17 -20.22
N ARG A 93 -2.07 1.87 -19.07
CA ARG A 93 -1.18 2.87 -18.44
C ARG A 93 0.26 2.72 -18.91
N ARG A 94 0.88 3.83 -19.32
CA ARG A 94 2.32 3.90 -19.57
C ARG A 94 3.04 3.58 -18.26
N ILE A 95 4.04 2.70 -18.32
CA ILE A 95 4.83 2.24 -17.16
C ILE A 95 5.33 3.46 -16.36
N TYR A 96 5.88 4.45 -17.06
CA TYR A 96 6.41 5.68 -16.47
C TYR A 96 5.38 6.42 -15.60
N ASP A 97 4.21 6.74 -16.15
CA ASP A 97 3.17 7.51 -15.45
C ASP A 97 2.66 6.77 -14.21
N LEU A 98 2.55 5.45 -14.29
CA LEU A 98 2.13 4.61 -13.17
C LEU A 98 3.19 4.62 -12.04
N LEU A 99 4.47 4.50 -12.39
CA LEU A 99 5.58 4.56 -11.44
C LEU A 99 5.68 5.93 -10.76
N GLU A 100 5.61 7.00 -11.54
CA GLU A 100 5.64 8.36 -11.01
C GLU A 100 4.46 8.60 -10.06
N GLN A 101 3.27 8.11 -10.41
CA GLN A 101 2.11 8.19 -9.52
C GLN A 101 2.36 7.46 -8.19
N TYR A 102 2.83 6.21 -8.20
CA TYR A 102 3.11 5.49 -6.95
C TYR A 102 4.22 6.13 -6.13
N LEU A 103 5.24 6.71 -6.78
CA LEU A 103 6.28 7.46 -6.06
C LEU A 103 5.70 8.67 -5.36
N ARG A 104 4.90 9.48 -6.05
CA ARG A 104 4.26 10.64 -5.44
C ARG A 104 3.34 10.23 -4.28
N ASP A 105 2.57 9.16 -4.47
CA ASP A 105 1.50 8.79 -3.55
C ASP A 105 2.00 7.94 -2.36
N CYS A 106 3.14 7.22 -2.49
CA CYS A 106 3.60 6.22 -1.51
C CYS A 106 5.04 6.40 -1.00
N HIS A 107 5.85 7.30 -1.55
CA HIS A 107 7.28 7.41 -1.13
C HIS A 107 7.45 7.85 0.34
N SER A 108 6.61 8.76 0.82
CA SER A 108 6.60 9.15 2.24
C SER A 108 6.18 8.00 3.17
N MET A 109 5.24 7.17 2.74
CA MET A 109 4.85 5.96 3.46
C MET A 109 5.98 4.95 3.52
N TYR A 110 6.73 4.80 2.43
CA TYR A 110 7.92 3.95 2.39
C TYR A 110 8.96 4.41 3.42
N HIS A 111 9.25 5.70 3.52
CA HIS A 111 10.18 6.20 4.54
C HIS A 111 9.70 5.99 5.97
N SER A 112 8.38 6.02 6.20
CA SER A 112 7.81 5.82 7.53
C SER A 112 7.73 4.34 7.94
N ALA A 113 7.59 3.43 6.96
CA ALA A 113 7.44 1.99 7.18
C ALA A 113 8.22 1.20 6.09
N PRO A 114 9.55 1.26 6.09
CA PRO A 114 10.39 0.71 5.02
C PRO A 114 10.57 -0.81 5.08
N GLU A 115 10.12 -1.42 6.17
CA GLU A 115 10.23 -2.86 6.35
C GLU A 115 9.26 -3.63 5.44
N LYS A 116 9.80 -4.61 4.70
CA LYS A 116 9.02 -5.46 3.77
C LYS A 116 7.75 -6.08 4.41
N ARG A 117 7.76 -6.32 5.73
CA ARG A 117 6.62 -6.91 6.44
C ARG A 117 5.35 -6.06 6.39
N PHE A 118 5.46 -4.74 6.22
CA PHE A 118 4.30 -3.85 6.13
C PHE A 118 3.70 -3.78 4.72
N TRP A 119 4.36 -4.38 3.72
CA TRP A 119 4.00 -4.24 2.31
C TRP A 119 3.44 -5.54 1.74
N GLY A 120 2.14 -5.75 1.96
CA GLY A 120 1.39 -6.85 1.37
C GLY A 120 1.70 -8.22 1.98
N GLN A 121 2.14 -8.29 3.25
CA GLN A 121 2.27 -9.55 3.97
C GLN A 121 0.99 -9.90 4.75
N PRO A 122 0.31 -11.02 4.44
CA PRO A 122 -0.89 -11.46 5.12
C PRO A 122 -0.72 -11.59 6.63
N GLU A 123 0.44 -12.06 7.09
CA GLU A 123 0.71 -12.35 8.50
C GLU A 123 0.75 -11.07 9.34
N THR A 124 1.14 -9.94 8.73
CA THR A 124 1.13 -8.63 9.38
C THR A 124 -0.28 -8.05 9.45
N ILE A 125 -1.11 -8.29 8.42
CA ILE A 125 -2.48 -7.75 8.32
C ILE A 125 -3.45 -8.59 9.18
N TRP A 126 -3.29 -9.91 9.15
CA TRP A 126 -4.09 -10.88 9.89
C TRP A 126 -3.20 -11.78 10.75
N PRO A 127 -2.76 -11.32 11.93
CA PRO A 127 -1.86 -12.08 12.80
C PRO A 127 -2.44 -13.42 13.27
N GLN A 128 -3.77 -13.51 13.35
CA GLN A 128 -4.49 -14.73 13.74
C GLN A 128 -4.77 -15.67 12.55
N GLY A 129 -4.24 -15.37 11.36
CA GLY A 129 -4.43 -16.12 10.13
C GLY A 129 -5.35 -15.39 9.13
N ASN A 130 -5.01 -15.48 7.85
CA ASN A 130 -5.77 -14.87 6.77
C ASN A 130 -7.14 -15.56 6.61
N PRO A 131 -8.27 -14.87 6.91
CA PRO A 131 -9.59 -15.47 6.75
C PRO A 131 -9.97 -15.65 5.26
N TRP A 132 -9.30 -14.95 4.35
CA TRP A 132 -9.57 -14.94 2.91
C TRP A 132 -8.56 -15.75 2.11
N SER A 133 -8.18 -16.94 2.60
CA SER A 133 -7.25 -17.80 1.87
C SER A 133 -7.90 -18.32 0.58
N VAL A 134 -7.31 -18.04 -0.58
CA VAL A 134 -7.69 -18.69 -1.84
C VAL A 134 -7.25 -20.14 -1.76
N GLN A 135 -8.22 -21.06 -1.74
CA GLN A 135 -7.92 -22.47 -1.98
C GLN A 135 -7.55 -22.63 -3.47
N PRO A 136 -6.48 -23.36 -3.82
CA PRO A 136 -6.22 -23.72 -5.21
C PRO A 136 -7.45 -24.44 -5.76
N GLY A 137 -8.16 -23.79 -6.67
CA GLY A 137 -9.48 -24.22 -7.09
C GLY A 137 -9.84 -23.60 -8.42
N ASN A 138 -10.65 -24.31 -9.18
CA ASN A 138 -11.12 -23.84 -10.47
C ASN A 138 -12.37 -22.99 -10.25
N SER A 139 -12.28 -21.67 -10.50
CA SER A 139 -13.42 -20.74 -10.42
C SER A 139 -14.63 -21.25 -11.23
N ALA A 140 -14.39 -21.96 -12.34
CA ALA A 140 -15.44 -22.56 -13.15
C ALA A 140 -16.24 -23.64 -12.39
N LEU A 141 -15.61 -24.38 -11.47
CA LEU A 141 -16.33 -25.37 -10.64
C LEU A 141 -17.25 -24.70 -9.63
N LEU A 142 -16.81 -23.60 -9.00
CA LEU A 142 -17.64 -22.83 -8.08
C LEU A 142 -18.82 -22.17 -8.80
N VAL A 143 -18.58 -21.63 -10.00
CA VAL A 143 -19.65 -21.08 -10.84
C VAL A 143 -20.60 -22.18 -11.29
N GLN A 144 -20.10 -23.36 -11.67
CA GLN A 144 -20.97 -24.48 -12.04
C GLN A 144 -21.82 -24.96 -10.86
N ALA A 145 -21.24 -25.10 -9.67
CA ALA A 145 -21.99 -25.47 -8.46
C ALA A 145 -23.09 -24.44 -8.13
N PHE A 146 -22.81 -23.15 -8.32
CA PHE A 146 -23.82 -22.11 -8.18
C PHE A 146 -24.93 -22.22 -9.24
N ARG A 147 -24.59 -22.54 -10.50
CA ARG A 147 -25.59 -22.78 -11.56
C ARG A 147 -26.47 -23.99 -11.25
N ASP A 148 -25.89 -25.08 -10.79
CA ASP A 148 -26.63 -26.29 -10.44
C ASP A 148 -27.61 -26.01 -9.28
N ALA A 149 -27.16 -25.28 -8.25
CA ALA A 149 -28.00 -24.86 -7.14
C ALA A 149 -29.11 -23.88 -7.59
N LEU A 150 -28.80 -22.96 -8.51
CA LEU A 150 -29.78 -22.05 -9.11
C LEU A 150 -30.85 -22.81 -9.90
N GLU A 151 -30.49 -23.84 -10.66
CA GLU A 151 -31.45 -24.65 -11.42
C GLU A 151 -32.33 -25.52 -10.51
N ALA A 152 -31.77 -26.09 -9.43
CA ALA A 152 -32.51 -26.86 -8.44
C ALA A 152 -33.42 -26.01 -7.54
N GLU A 153 -33.12 -24.72 -7.37
CA GLU A 153 -33.91 -23.82 -6.53
C GLU A 153 -35.32 -23.63 -7.08
N THR A 154 -36.31 -23.66 -6.20
CA THR A 154 -37.72 -23.49 -6.57
C THR A 154 -38.30 -22.25 -5.91
N GLY A 155 -39.43 -21.74 -6.39
CA GLY A 155 -40.10 -20.60 -5.75
C GLY A 155 -39.67 -19.21 -6.24
N PHE A 156 -38.65 -19.08 -7.10
CA PHE A 156 -38.36 -17.80 -7.76
C PHE A 156 -39.56 -17.23 -8.51
N ASP A 157 -40.41 -18.08 -9.10
CA ASP A 157 -41.61 -17.66 -9.83
C ASP A 157 -42.67 -17.01 -8.92
N ALA A 158 -42.69 -17.34 -7.62
CA ALA A 158 -43.55 -16.69 -6.64
C ALA A 158 -43.11 -15.24 -6.34
N VAL A 159 -41.81 -14.97 -6.51
CA VAL A 159 -41.22 -13.64 -6.41
C VAL A 159 -41.49 -12.86 -7.70
N ASP A 160 -40.80 -13.24 -8.78
CA ASP A 160 -40.96 -12.74 -10.14
C ASP A 160 -40.18 -13.66 -11.10
N ALA A 161 -40.77 -14.05 -12.23
CA ALA A 161 -40.13 -14.95 -13.21
C ALA A 161 -38.79 -14.42 -13.76
N ARG A 162 -38.50 -13.12 -13.62
CA ARG A 162 -37.22 -12.51 -14.02
C ARG A 162 -36.11 -12.71 -12.98
N ALA A 163 -36.42 -13.08 -11.73
CA ALA A 163 -35.42 -13.26 -10.68
C ALA A 163 -34.39 -14.33 -11.06
N ARG A 164 -34.85 -15.49 -11.55
CA ARG A 164 -33.98 -16.56 -12.08
C ARG A 164 -33.08 -16.06 -13.20
N LYS A 165 -33.63 -15.35 -14.18
CA LYS A 165 -32.85 -14.78 -15.30
C LYS A 165 -31.80 -13.78 -14.83
N SER A 166 -32.09 -12.99 -13.81
CA SER A 166 -31.12 -12.06 -13.21
C SER A 166 -29.96 -12.80 -12.54
N TRP A 167 -30.24 -13.92 -11.85
CA TRP A 167 -29.19 -14.77 -11.27
C TRP A 167 -28.37 -15.53 -12.32
N GLN A 168 -29.00 -16.00 -13.40
CA GLN A 168 -28.28 -16.60 -14.54
C GLN A 168 -27.28 -15.60 -15.15
N LYS A 169 -27.70 -14.34 -15.35
CA LYS A 169 -26.79 -13.26 -15.79
C LYS A 169 -25.68 -12.98 -14.80
N ALA A 170 -25.95 -13.05 -13.49
CA ALA A 170 -24.93 -12.89 -12.46
C ALA A 170 -23.90 -14.04 -12.51
N ALA A 171 -24.35 -15.28 -12.71
CA ALA A 171 -23.45 -16.41 -12.93
C ALA A 171 -22.60 -16.26 -14.20
N ASP A 172 -23.18 -15.75 -15.30
CA ASP A 172 -22.45 -15.45 -16.53
C ASP A 172 -21.40 -14.35 -16.35
N HIS A 173 -21.71 -13.33 -15.54
CA HIS A 173 -20.76 -12.29 -15.16
C HIS A 173 -19.61 -12.85 -14.34
N LEU A 174 -19.91 -13.61 -13.29
CA LEU A 174 -18.89 -14.22 -12.41
C LEU A 174 -18.03 -15.27 -13.14
N GLN A 175 -18.57 -15.96 -14.15
CA GLN A 175 -17.80 -16.89 -15.00
C GLN A 175 -16.66 -16.19 -15.77
N LYS A 176 -16.86 -14.93 -16.15
CA LYS A 176 -15.92 -14.12 -16.94
C LYS A 176 -15.13 -13.14 -16.07
N TRP A 177 -15.46 -13.08 -14.78
CA TRP A 177 -14.83 -12.16 -13.86
C TRP A 177 -13.41 -12.64 -13.54
N GLU A 178 -12.51 -11.66 -13.43
CA GLU A 178 -11.12 -11.86 -13.05
C GLU A 178 -10.77 -10.80 -11.99
N PRO A 179 -9.85 -11.09 -11.07
CA PRO A 179 -9.36 -10.11 -10.10
C PRO A 179 -8.93 -8.79 -10.77
N GLY A 180 -9.30 -7.67 -10.17
CA GLY A 180 -9.10 -6.32 -10.69
C GLY A 180 -10.23 -5.78 -11.58
N LYS A 181 -11.16 -6.64 -12.03
CA LYS A 181 -12.40 -6.20 -12.70
C LYS A 181 -13.51 -5.94 -11.68
N ASP A 182 -14.52 -5.18 -12.08
CA ASP A 182 -15.70 -4.92 -11.25
C ASP A 182 -16.46 -6.23 -10.95
N LEU A 183 -16.35 -6.68 -9.69
CA LEU A 183 -16.97 -7.89 -9.19
C LEU A 183 -18.50 -7.80 -9.18
N LEU A 184 -19.05 -6.66 -8.78
CA LEU A 184 -20.50 -6.51 -8.56
C LEU A 184 -21.23 -6.01 -9.81
N GLY A 185 -20.52 -5.28 -10.68
CA GLY A 185 -21.10 -4.71 -11.88
C GLY A 185 -22.31 -3.82 -11.57
N SER A 186 -23.25 -3.79 -12.52
CA SER A 186 -24.56 -3.18 -12.33
C SER A 186 -25.60 -4.12 -11.68
N ALA A 187 -25.21 -5.33 -11.28
CA ALA A 187 -26.13 -6.36 -10.79
C ALA A 187 -26.57 -6.09 -9.34
N THR A 188 -27.78 -5.57 -9.17
CA THR A 188 -28.36 -5.27 -7.84
C THR A 188 -28.40 -6.49 -6.92
N LEU A 189 -28.67 -7.69 -7.46
CA LEU A 189 -28.72 -8.93 -6.68
C LEU A 189 -27.35 -9.34 -6.13
N LEU A 190 -26.26 -9.16 -6.90
CA LEU A 190 -24.90 -9.38 -6.40
C LEU A 190 -24.53 -8.39 -5.30
N LYS A 191 -24.95 -7.12 -5.42
CA LYS A 191 -24.73 -6.11 -4.37
C LYS A 191 -25.43 -6.47 -3.06
N GLN A 192 -26.66 -6.99 -3.14
CA GLN A 192 -27.39 -7.49 -1.98
C GLN A 192 -26.71 -8.71 -1.36
N ALA A 193 -26.28 -9.68 -2.18
CA ALA A 193 -25.57 -10.88 -1.72
C ALA A 193 -24.25 -10.51 -1.04
N PHE A 194 -23.50 -9.59 -1.63
CA PHE A 194 -22.26 -9.08 -1.05
C PHE A 194 -22.48 -8.42 0.31
N SER A 195 -23.54 -7.62 0.44
CA SER A 195 -23.89 -6.96 1.71
C SER A 195 -24.34 -7.95 2.78
N GLY A 196 -24.89 -9.10 2.39
CA GLY A 196 -25.33 -10.18 3.26
C GLY A 196 -24.40 -11.38 3.29
N LEU A 197 -23.10 -11.22 3.01
CA LEU A 197 -22.17 -12.35 2.88
C LEU A 197 -22.11 -13.23 4.15
N SER A 198 -22.13 -12.64 5.34
CA SER A 198 -22.18 -13.40 6.60
C SER A 198 -23.48 -14.18 6.76
N GLN A 199 -24.60 -13.64 6.28
CA GLN A 199 -25.89 -14.32 6.31
C GLN A 199 -25.92 -15.50 5.33
N LEU A 200 -25.30 -15.36 4.16
CA LEU A 200 -25.14 -16.44 3.18
C LEU A 200 -24.39 -17.63 3.78
N GLU A 201 -23.36 -17.36 4.59
CA GLU A 201 -22.59 -18.39 5.29
C GLU A 201 -23.41 -19.08 6.39
N SER A 202 -24.28 -18.33 7.08
CA SER A 202 -25.18 -18.90 8.10
C SER A 202 -26.42 -19.61 7.55
N GLY A 203 -26.81 -19.36 6.29
CA GLY A 203 -28.03 -19.92 5.68
C GLY A 203 -29.31 -19.10 5.88
N ASP A 204 -29.20 -17.92 6.49
CA ASP A 204 -30.33 -17.04 6.84
C ASP A 204 -30.44 -15.81 5.92
N TRP A 205 -29.82 -15.87 4.73
CA TRP A 205 -29.81 -14.73 3.82
C TRP A 205 -31.10 -14.61 3.01
N THR A 206 -31.60 -13.38 2.94
CA THR A 206 -32.76 -13.00 2.11
C THR A 206 -32.36 -11.90 1.14
N PHE A 207 -32.94 -11.90 -0.06
CA PHE A 207 -32.85 -10.76 -0.98
C PHE A 207 -34.22 -10.21 -1.32
N GLN A 208 -34.23 -8.95 -1.72
CA GLN A 208 -35.41 -8.26 -2.22
C GLN A 208 -35.37 -8.13 -3.74
N PHE A 209 -36.49 -8.44 -4.40
CA PHE A 209 -36.67 -8.23 -5.84
C PHE A 209 -38.06 -7.68 -6.12
N TYR A 210 -38.13 -6.51 -6.77
CA TYR A 210 -39.39 -5.75 -6.97
C TYR A 210 -40.28 -5.67 -5.71
N ARG A 211 -39.67 -5.35 -4.55
CA ARG A 211 -40.30 -5.19 -3.23
C ARG A 211 -40.84 -6.48 -2.58
N LYS A 212 -40.52 -7.65 -3.14
CA LYS A 212 -40.79 -8.93 -2.49
C LYS A 212 -39.49 -9.50 -1.95
N ASP A 213 -39.55 -10.04 -0.75
CA ASP A 213 -38.42 -10.70 -0.11
C ASP A 213 -38.47 -12.20 -0.42
N PHE A 214 -37.30 -12.79 -0.61
CA PHE A 214 -37.15 -14.21 -0.87
C PHE A 214 -35.94 -14.74 -0.12
N GLN A 215 -36.14 -15.88 0.55
CA GLN A 215 -35.08 -16.65 1.17
C GLN A 215 -34.79 -17.86 0.27
N PRO A 216 -33.63 -17.90 -0.40
CA PRO A 216 -33.21 -19.08 -1.13
C PRO A 216 -32.95 -20.26 -0.19
N GLY A 217 -33.00 -21.48 -0.72
CA GLY A 217 -32.60 -22.68 -0.01
C GLY A 217 -31.11 -22.70 0.34
N ALA A 218 -30.74 -23.58 1.27
CA ALA A 218 -29.38 -23.67 1.79
C ALA A 218 -28.32 -23.94 0.70
N ALA A 219 -28.63 -24.78 -0.29
CA ALA A 219 -27.71 -25.10 -1.38
C ALA A 219 -27.36 -23.87 -2.24
N PHE A 220 -28.36 -23.02 -2.52
CA PHE A 220 -28.15 -21.76 -3.24
C PHE A 220 -27.27 -20.81 -2.42
N GLN A 221 -27.59 -20.62 -1.14
CA GLN A 221 -26.85 -19.70 -0.28
C GLN A 221 -25.39 -20.14 -0.07
N GLN A 222 -25.16 -21.43 0.16
CA GLN A 222 -23.81 -21.99 0.35
C GLN A 222 -22.95 -21.87 -0.91
N SER A 223 -23.50 -22.23 -2.08
CA SER A 223 -22.77 -22.15 -3.34
C SER A 223 -22.45 -20.71 -3.74
N LEU A 224 -23.40 -19.78 -3.57
CA LEU A 224 -23.19 -18.35 -3.81
C LEU A 224 -22.17 -17.76 -2.83
N GLY A 225 -22.30 -18.07 -1.53
CA GLY A 225 -21.37 -17.62 -0.49
C GLY A 225 -19.94 -18.09 -0.76
N ALA A 226 -19.76 -19.38 -1.10
CA ALA A 226 -18.46 -19.93 -1.46
C ALA A 226 -17.85 -19.25 -2.70
N LEU A 227 -18.65 -19.00 -3.75
CA LEU A 227 -18.20 -18.31 -4.95
C LEU A 227 -17.79 -16.86 -4.67
N LEU A 228 -18.59 -16.10 -3.92
CA LEU A 228 -18.26 -14.72 -3.55
C LEU A 228 -17.02 -14.64 -2.65
N ARG A 229 -16.89 -15.57 -1.70
CA ARG A 229 -15.72 -15.66 -0.83
C ARG A 229 -14.45 -15.96 -1.62
N TYR A 230 -14.53 -16.85 -2.63
CA TYR A 230 -13.43 -17.10 -3.55
C TYR A 230 -13.05 -15.84 -4.34
N CYS A 231 -14.02 -15.12 -4.90
CA CYS A 231 -13.76 -13.87 -5.63
C CYS A 231 -13.07 -12.82 -4.73
N LEU A 232 -13.54 -12.65 -3.50
CA LEU A 232 -12.94 -11.76 -2.51
C LEU A 232 -11.50 -12.17 -2.16
N ALA A 233 -11.30 -13.46 -1.89
CA ALA A 233 -9.97 -14.00 -1.61
C ALA A 233 -8.99 -13.75 -2.76
N ALA A 234 -9.43 -13.95 -4.01
CA ALA A 234 -8.62 -13.70 -5.19
C ALA A 234 -8.28 -12.22 -5.36
N GLU A 235 -9.23 -11.33 -5.10
CA GLU A 235 -9.00 -9.87 -5.12
C GLU A 235 -8.05 -9.42 -4.02
N PHE A 236 -8.19 -9.95 -2.79
CA PHE A 236 -7.24 -9.67 -1.72
C PHE A 236 -5.82 -10.15 -2.07
N ASN A 237 -5.67 -11.36 -2.63
CA ASN A 237 -4.37 -11.84 -3.05
C ASN A 237 -3.73 -10.93 -4.12
N ARG A 238 -4.52 -10.50 -5.12
CA ARG A 238 -4.07 -9.53 -6.12
C ARG A 238 -3.61 -8.21 -5.48
N LEU A 239 -4.37 -7.67 -4.52
CA LEU A 239 -4.01 -6.44 -3.82
C LEU A 239 -2.72 -6.59 -3.00
N LEU A 240 -2.53 -7.72 -2.33
CA LEU A 240 -1.30 -8.02 -1.58
C LEU A 240 -0.09 -8.11 -2.52
N GLU A 241 -0.22 -8.84 -3.63
CA GLU A 241 0.80 -8.94 -4.67
C GLU A 241 1.15 -7.57 -5.26
N ARG A 242 0.13 -6.76 -5.56
CA ARG A 242 0.30 -5.38 -6.03
C ARG A 242 1.08 -4.53 -5.04
N THR A 243 0.71 -4.55 -3.75
CA THR A 243 1.42 -3.80 -2.70
C THR A 243 2.88 -4.26 -2.57
N ARG A 244 3.17 -5.56 -2.71
CA ARG A 244 4.56 -6.06 -2.74
C ARG A 244 5.33 -5.55 -3.96
N GLY A 245 4.69 -5.47 -5.12
CA GLY A 245 5.26 -4.89 -6.34
C GLY A 245 5.60 -3.41 -6.17
N VAL A 246 4.68 -2.62 -5.61
CA VAL A 246 4.91 -1.21 -5.26
C VAL A 246 6.11 -1.08 -4.32
N PHE A 247 6.19 -1.90 -3.28
CA PHE A 247 7.33 -1.86 -2.36
C PHE A 247 8.68 -2.15 -3.02
N ALA A 248 8.74 -3.22 -3.84
CA ALA A 248 9.97 -3.57 -4.55
C ALA A 248 10.45 -2.41 -5.43
N MET A 249 9.52 -1.79 -6.14
CA MET A 249 9.78 -0.62 -6.96
C MET A 249 10.26 0.59 -6.15
N LEU A 250 9.56 0.95 -5.06
CA LEU A 250 9.92 2.08 -4.20
C LEU A 250 11.31 1.89 -3.61
N ARG A 251 11.65 0.67 -3.16
CA ARG A 251 12.97 0.34 -2.63
C ARG A 251 14.07 0.50 -3.70
N GLU A 252 13.85 -0.02 -4.90
CA GLU A 252 14.82 0.10 -6.00
C GLU A 252 15.03 1.56 -6.43
N TYR A 253 13.95 2.32 -6.53
CA TYR A 253 14.02 3.76 -6.78
C TYR A 253 14.77 4.48 -5.65
N ASP A 254 14.41 4.22 -4.38
CA ASP A 254 14.95 4.93 -3.23
C ASP A 254 16.45 4.72 -3.07
N GLY A 255 16.95 3.50 -3.35
CA GLY A 255 18.39 3.22 -3.35
C GLY A 255 19.16 4.03 -4.41
N ARG A 256 18.55 4.26 -5.58
CA ARG A 256 19.15 5.11 -6.64
C ARG A 256 19.10 6.58 -6.26
N TYR A 257 17.96 7.03 -5.73
CA TYR A 257 17.78 8.40 -5.24
C TYR A 257 18.79 8.71 -4.11
N ASP A 258 19.02 7.76 -3.20
CA ASP A 258 20.01 7.88 -2.13
C ASP A 258 21.40 8.20 -2.68
N GLY A 259 21.90 7.40 -3.63
CA GLY A 259 23.25 7.57 -4.18
C GLY A 259 23.41 8.79 -5.09
N LEU A 260 22.43 9.03 -5.97
CA LEU A 260 22.50 10.09 -6.99
C LEU A 260 22.18 11.48 -6.46
N ILE A 261 21.31 11.56 -5.44
CA ILE A 261 20.72 12.81 -4.98
C ILE A 261 21.13 13.04 -3.51
N ARG A 262 20.68 12.19 -2.57
CA ARG A 262 20.89 12.45 -1.13
C ARG A 262 22.35 12.54 -0.74
N ARG A 263 23.15 11.52 -1.10
CA ARG A 263 24.58 11.46 -0.75
C ARG A 263 25.42 12.54 -1.43
N GLN A 264 24.90 13.17 -2.49
CA GLN A 264 25.51 14.32 -3.14
C GLN A 264 25.21 15.64 -2.41
N GLY A 265 24.50 15.61 -1.28
CA GLY A 265 24.12 16.80 -0.52
C GLY A 265 22.89 17.52 -1.11
N LEU A 266 22.16 16.89 -2.02
CA LEU A 266 20.92 17.46 -2.56
C LEU A 266 19.75 16.87 -1.78
N LEU A 267 19.17 17.64 -0.85
CA LEU A 267 18.16 17.13 0.09
C LEU A 267 16.83 17.85 -0.05
N THR A 268 15.74 17.15 0.23
CA THR A 268 14.46 17.76 0.58
C THR A 268 14.32 17.78 2.11
N PHE A 269 13.36 18.54 2.64
CA PHE A 269 13.04 18.48 4.07
C PHE A 269 12.62 17.07 4.51
N ALA A 270 12.00 16.29 3.63
CA ALA A 270 11.61 14.90 3.93
C ALA A 270 12.81 13.95 4.06
N ASP A 271 13.97 14.29 3.49
CA ASP A 271 15.18 13.46 3.59
C ASP A 271 15.91 13.64 4.94
N LEU A 272 15.70 14.77 5.63
CA LEU A 272 16.33 15.04 6.93
C LEU A 272 16.03 13.96 7.98
N PRO A 273 14.76 13.62 8.28
CA PRO A 273 14.47 12.55 9.25
C PRO A 273 14.95 11.18 8.77
N VAL A 274 14.96 10.92 7.45
CA VAL A 274 15.43 9.65 6.88
C VAL A 274 16.92 9.44 7.11
N LEU A 275 17.73 10.50 7.03
CA LEU A 275 19.16 10.44 7.30
C LEU A 275 19.48 10.33 8.79
N LEU A 276 18.70 11.01 9.64
CA LEU A 276 18.93 11.04 11.09
C LEU A 276 18.40 9.80 11.83
N ALA A 277 17.50 9.03 11.21
CA ALA A 277 16.98 7.76 11.73
C ALA A 277 17.31 6.61 10.77
N PRO A 278 18.60 6.21 10.65
CA PRO A 278 18.98 5.11 9.77
C PRO A 278 18.32 3.80 10.22
N GLU A 279 17.72 3.07 9.28
CA GLU A 279 17.20 1.73 9.50
C GLU A 279 18.28 0.69 9.78
N GLU A 280 17.90 -0.40 10.45
CA GLU A 280 18.66 -1.65 10.47
C GLU A 280 19.03 -2.09 9.04
N GLY A 281 20.34 -2.18 8.76
CA GLY A 281 20.87 -2.63 7.47
C GLY A 281 21.25 -1.51 6.49
N ARG A 282 20.96 -0.23 6.79
CA ARG A 282 21.68 0.87 6.13
C ARG A 282 23.05 1.00 6.81
N PRO A 283 24.15 1.19 6.06
CA PRO A 283 25.47 1.23 6.67
C PRO A 283 25.56 2.45 7.61
N VAL A 284 25.44 2.21 8.92
CA VAL A 284 25.94 3.11 9.96
C VAL A 284 27.45 2.96 9.93
N LEU A 285 28.14 3.88 9.27
CA LEU A 285 29.60 3.83 9.20
C LEU A 285 30.18 4.43 10.49
N GLY A 286 30.30 3.56 11.50
CA GLY A 286 30.86 3.88 12.82
C GLY A 286 30.80 2.75 13.85
N GLY A 287 30.79 1.47 13.46
CA GLY A 287 30.75 0.35 14.43
C GLY A 287 29.52 0.35 15.36
N THR A 288 29.53 -0.52 16.38
CA THR A 288 28.48 -0.60 17.42
C THR A 288 28.51 0.65 18.31
N GLY A 289 28.04 1.79 17.79
CA GLY A 289 27.61 2.94 18.58
C GLY A 289 26.26 2.65 19.23
N PRO A 290 25.94 3.27 20.38
CA PRO A 290 24.91 2.77 21.27
C PRO A 290 23.55 2.74 20.58
N ASP A 291 22.94 1.55 20.56
CA ASP A 291 21.53 1.40 20.26
C ASP A 291 20.74 2.33 21.18
N ARG A 292 20.08 3.31 20.56
CA ARG A 292 19.22 4.33 21.18
C ARG A 292 19.98 5.44 21.90
N LEU A 293 19.79 6.65 21.37
CA LEU A 293 19.74 7.86 22.21
C LEU A 293 18.60 7.67 23.21
N ALA A 294 18.91 7.13 24.38
CA ALA A 294 18.06 7.28 25.55
C ALA A 294 18.02 8.78 25.86
N LEU A 295 16.93 9.43 25.47
CA LEU A 295 16.55 10.73 25.99
C LEU A 295 16.08 10.49 27.43
N GLU A 296 17.01 10.60 28.38
CA GLU A 296 16.71 11.01 29.76
C GLU A 296 16.76 12.53 29.87
#